data_AF-A0A0C1Z2G4-F1
#
_entry.id   AF-A0A0C1Z2G4-F1
#
_cell.length_a   1.000
_cell.length_b   1.000
_cell.length_c   1.000
_cell.angle_alpha   90.00
_cell.angle_beta   90.00
_cell.angle_gamma   90.00
#
_symmetry.space_group_name_H-M   'P 1'
#
loop_
_entity.id
_entity.type
_entity.pdbx_description
1 polymer ?
#
loop_
_entity_poly.entity_id
_entity_poly.type
_entity_poly.pdbx_seq_one_letter_code
_entity_poly.pdbx_strand_id
1 'polypeptide(L)' 'MLLERRACLGEHFAILEGVVALASIVGRFELTRVDDDEIEGRPITTLRMSRPLMMRVRRRI' A
#
# COMPACT_ATOMS: atom_id res chain seq x y z
N MET A 1 -24.74 -14.32 7.26
CA MET A 1 -24.76 -13.11 8.12
C MET A 1 -23.85 -13.30 9.34
N LEU A 2 -22.53 -13.41 9.16
CA LEU A 2 -21.57 -13.64 10.27
C LEU A 2 -20.25 -12.86 10.11
N LEU A 3 -20.22 -11.71 9.41
CA LEU A 3 -18.98 -10.95 9.20
C LEU A 3 -18.85 -9.68 10.07
N GLU A 4 -19.85 -9.33 10.88
CA GLU A 4 -19.82 -8.04 11.59
C GLU A 4 -19.11 -8.10 12.96
N ARG A 5 -19.06 -9.27 13.61
CA ARG A 5 -18.65 -9.37 15.04
C ARG A 5 -17.14 -9.40 15.29
N ARG A 6 -16.33 -9.54 14.23
CA ARG A 6 -14.84 -9.51 14.27
C ARG A 6 -14.26 -8.81 13.05
N ALA A 7 -14.96 -7.79 12.53
CA ALA A 7 -14.40 -6.91 11.53
C ALA A 7 -13.22 -6.13 12.11
N CYS A 8 -12.37 -5.59 11.23
CA CYS A 8 -11.27 -4.73 11.68
C CYS A 8 -11.87 -3.48 12.34
N LEU A 9 -11.65 -3.32 13.66
CA LEU A 9 -12.13 -2.14 14.39
C LEU A 9 -11.60 -0.82 13.80
N GLY A 10 -10.44 -0.88 13.14
CA GLY A 10 -9.81 0.26 12.47
C GLY A 10 -10.12 0.38 10.97
N GLU A 11 -11.07 -0.40 10.41
CA GLU A 11 -11.32 -0.45 8.96
C GLU A 11 -11.53 0.94 8.35
N HIS A 12 -12.46 1.72 8.90
CA HIS A 12 -12.77 3.05 8.38
C HIS A 12 -11.58 4.01 8.47
N PHE A 13 -10.80 3.95 9.55
CA PHE A 13 -9.59 4.77 9.70
C PHE A 13 -8.52 4.35 8.68
N ALA A 14 -8.25 3.06 8.55
CA ALA A 14 -7.26 2.53 7.62
C ALA A 14 -7.61 2.88 6.16
N ILE A 15 -8.90 2.85 5.80
CA ILE A 15 -9.37 3.28 4.48
C ILE A 15 -9.12 4.77 4.29
N LEU A 16 -9.54 5.61 5.24
CA LEU A 16 -9.40 7.06 5.14
C LEU A 16 -7.92 7.47 5.02
N GLU A 17 -7.08 6.95 5.91
CA GLU A 17 -5.63 7.20 5.92
C GLU A 17 -4.97 6.73 4.62
N GLY A 18 -5.31 5.52 4.17
CA GLY A 18 -4.81 4.96 2.92
C GLY A 18 -5.17 5.83 1.70
N VAL A 19 -6.42 6.26 1.61
CA VAL A 19 -6.89 7.14 0.52
C VAL A 19 -6.19 8.50 0.54
N VAL A 20 -6.07 9.14 1.71
CA VAL A 20 -5.40 10.44 1.84
C VAL A 20 -3.91 10.34 1.49
N ALA A 21 -3.24 9.30 1.97
CA ALA A 21 -1.84 9.04 1.66
C ALA A 21 -1.64 8.80 0.15
N LEU A 22 -2.44 7.92 -0.44
CA LEU A 22 -2.37 7.62 -1.88
C LEU A 22 -2.64 8.87 -2.71
N ALA A 23 -3.70 9.62 -2.44
CA ALA A 23 -4.03 10.85 -3.15
C ALA A 23 -2.90 11.89 -3.07
N SER A 24 -2.30 12.05 -1.89
CA SER A 24 -1.17 12.97 -1.67
C SER A 24 0.09 12.56 -2.44
N ILE A 25 0.32 11.25 -2.59
CA ILE A 25 1.45 10.69 -3.34
C ILE A 25 1.19 10.81 -4.85
N VAL A 26 0.12 10.20 -5.35
CA VAL A 26 -0.14 10.12 -6.80
C VAL A 26 -0.52 11.48 -7.40
N GLY A 27 -1.06 12.40 -6.61
CA GLY A 27 -1.34 13.77 -7.06
C GLY A 27 -0.09 14.62 -7.28
N ARG A 28 1.06 14.25 -6.70
CA ARG A 28 2.29 15.05 -6.73
C ARG A 28 3.48 14.34 -7.36
N PHE A 29 3.45 13.01 -7.39
CA PHE A 29 4.57 12.19 -7.82
C PHE A 29 4.14 11.13 -8.82
N GLU A 30 5.01 10.90 -9.79
CA GLU A 30 5.03 9.72 -10.63
C GLU A 30 6.01 8.72 -10.02
N LEU A 31 5.58 7.47 -9.89
CA LEU A 31 6.34 6.37 -9.30
C LEU A 31 6.56 5.31 -10.37
N THR A 32 7.82 4.99 -10.64
CA THR A 32 8.20 3.90 -11.55
C THR A 32 9.07 2.92 -10.80
N ARG A 33 8.93 1.61 -11.05
CA ARG A 33 9.79 0.62 -10.41
C ARG A 33 11.24 0.81 -10.84
N VAL A 34 12.19 0.51 -9.95
CA VAL A 34 13.62 0.53 -10.27
C VAL A 34 14.02 -0.70 -11.08
N ASP A 35 13.35 -1.83 -10.84
CA ASP A 35 13.51 -3.12 -11.51
C ASP A 35 12.16 -3.72 -11.90
N ASP A 36 12.18 -4.75 -12.76
CA ASP A 36 11.00 -5.50 -13.23
C ASP A 36 10.90 -6.91 -12.61
N ASP A 37 11.69 -7.18 -11.57
CA ASP A 37 11.72 -8.48 -10.89
C ASP A 37 10.35 -8.86 -10.31
N GLU A 38 10.15 -10.12 -9.92
CA GLU A 38 8.89 -10.52 -9.31
C GLU A 38 8.68 -9.86 -7.93
N ILE A 39 7.45 -9.43 -7.65
CA ILE A 39 7.05 -8.90 -6.34
C ILE A 39 6.64 -10.06 -5.45
N GLU A 40 7.57 -10.52 -4.63
CA GLU A 40 7.33 -11.63 -3.72
C GLU A 40 6.73 -11.18 -2.39
N GLY A 41 5.74 -11.95 -1.92
CA GLY A 41 5.19 -11.84 -0.57
C GLY A 41 5.75 -12.92 0.36
N ARG A 42 5.98 -12.57 1.62
CA ARG A 42 6.29 -13.51 2.69
C ARG A 42 5.19 -13.47 3.75
N PRO A 43 4.56 -14.61 4.08
CA PRO A 43 3.66 -14.69 5.21
C PRO A 43 4.48 -14.69 6.51
N ILE A 44 4.13 -13.80 7.44
CA ILE A 44 4.60 -13.85 8.84
C ILE A 44 3.34 -13.88 9.71
N THR A 45 3.13 -12.89 10.58
CA THR A 45 1.83 -12.66 11.22
C THR A 45 0.83 -12.03 10.23
N THR A 46 1.32 -11.24 9.28
CA THR A 46 0.58 -10.68 8.15
C THR A 46 1.33 -11.00 6.86
N LEU A 47 0.66 -10.91 5.72
CA LEU A 47 1.35 -10.90 4.43
C LEU A 47 2.15 -9.60 4.31
N ARG A 48 3.44 -9.71 3.99
CA ARG A 48 4.34 -8.56 3.80
C ARG A 48 5.21 -8.79 2.57
N MET A 49 5.84 -7.73 2.07
CA MET A 49 6.83 -7.85 1.02
C MET A 49 8.07 -8.59 1.52
N SER A 50 8.60 -9.52 0.72
CA SER A 50 9.85 -10.24 1.04
C SER A 50 11.08 -9.33 1.05
N ARG A 51 11.04 -8.25 0.25
CA ARG A 51 12.06 -7.21 0.13
C ARG A 51 11.39 -5.86 -0.16
N PRO A 52 12.02 -4.71 0.15
CA PRO A 52 11.44 -3.40 -0.18
C PRO A 52 11.16 -3.25 -1.68
N LEU A 53 10.02 -2.65 -2.05
CA LEU A 53 9.75 -2.24 -3.44
C LEU A 53 10.45 -0.91 -3.71
N MET A 54 11.56 -0.95 -4.44
CA MET A 54 12.29 0.26 -4.77
C MET A 54 11.61 1.00 -5.93
N MET A 55 11.25 2.26 -5.69
CA MET A 55 10.59 3.13 -6.67
C MET A 55 11.46 4.33 -6.99
N ARG A 56 11.55 4.69 -8.27
CA ARG A 56 12.05 5.97 -8.74
C ARG A 56 10.91 6.97 -8.69
N VAL A 57 11.14 8.08 -7.99
CA VAL A 57 10.16 9.15 -7.75
C VAL A 57 10.47 10.33 -8.66
N ARG A 58 9.46 10.81 -9.40
CA ARG A 58 9.52 12.06 -10.16
C ARG A 58 8.39 12.96 -9.74
N ARG A 59 8.63 14.28 -9.67
CA ARG A 59 7.56 15.25 -9.42
C ARG A 59 6.66 15.36 -10.66
N ARG A 60 5.34 15.34 -10.48
CA ARG A 60 4.38 15.68 -11.54
C ARG A 60 4.38 17.20 -11.71
N ILE A 61 4.52 17.64 -12.96
CA ILE A 61 4.45 19.06 -13.36
C ILE A 61 3.03 19.35 -13.79
#